data_AF-A0A2M8C4A0-F1
#
_entry.id   AF-A0A2M8C4A0-F1
#
_cell.length_a   1.000
_cell.length_b   1.000
_cell.length_c   1.000
_cell.angle_alpha   90.00
_cell.angle_beta   90.00
_cell.angle_gamma   90.00
#
_symmetry.space_group_name_H-M   'P 1'
#
loop_
_entity.id
_entity.type
_entity.pdbx_description
1 polymer ?
#
loop_
_entity_poly.entity_id
_entity_poly.type
_entity_poly.pdbx_seq_one_letter_code
_entity_poly.pdbx_strand_id
1 'polypeptide(L)'
;DRGVKLERTYQLNFGGNTDFYNMLERERLESKKISKTNAVLSQLDYDIGSDNIHVGPSDYVPWLADRKFCYIKMEGRTFGDVPLNLELKLEVWDSPNSAGVVIDAIRCCKLALERGLSGTIIAPSSYFMKSPPIQYSDDEARLRTEAFIAGGEQAGPITLPELQLAGIKE
;
A
#
# COMPACT_ATOMS: atom_id res chain seq x y z
N ASP A 1 14.11 -7.61 -9.08
CA ASP A 1 15.15 -8.45 -8.41
C ASP A 1 15.64 -9.66 -9.20
N ARG A 2 14.80 -10.68 -9.50
CA ARG A 2 15.27 -11.92 -10.16
C ARG A 2 15.14 -11.95 -11.69
N GLY A 3 15.00 -10.78 -12.32
CA GLY A 3 14.85 -10.66 -13.78
C GLY A 3 13.52 -11.17 -14.34
N VAL A 4 12.50 -11.36 -13.50
CA VAL A 4 11.14 -11.70 -13.95
C VAL A 4 10.44 -10.42 -14.41
N LYS A 5 9.96 -10.40 -15.65
CA LYS A 5 9.18 -9.29 -16.20
C LYS A 5 7.69 -9.58 -16.02
N LEU A 6 6.98 -8.75 -15.27
CA LEU A 6 5.53 -8.78 -15.13
C LEU A 6 4.89 -8.15 -16.38
N GLU A 7 3.99 -8.88 -17.02
CA GLU A 7 3.29 -8.43 -18.22
C GLU A 7 1.85 -8.03 -17.93
N ARG A 8 1.15 -8.77 -17.08
CA ARG A 8 -0.23 -8.46 -16.66
C ARG A 8 -0.45 -8.86 -15.21
N THR A 9 -1.27 -8.08 -14.51
CA THR A 9 -1.68 -8.42 -13.15
C THR A 9 -3.07 -7.91 -12.83
N TYR A 10 -3.79 -8.68 -12.02
CA TYR A 10 -4.95 -8.15 -11.33
C TYR A 10 -4.97 -8.56 -9.87
N GLN A 11 -5.64 -7.73 -9.08
CA GLN A 11 -5.97 -8.01 -7.70
C GLN A 11 -7.46 -7.68 -7.45
N LEU A 12 -8.23 -8.72 -7.15
CA LEU A 12 -9.65 -8.62 -6.83
C LEU A 12 -9.84 -8.79 -5.31
N ASN A 13 -10.36 -7.77 -4.64
CA ASN A 13 -10.58 -7.80 -3.19
C ASN A 13 -12.07 -7.69 -2.87
N PHE A 14 -12.61 -8.60 -2.05
CA PHE A 14 -14.00 -8.50 -1.59
C PHE A 14 -14.13 -9.02 -0.15
N GLY A 15 -15.19 -8.59 0.52
CA GLY A 15 -15.46 -8.93 1.92
C GLY A 15 -16.88 -8.55 2.31
N GLY A 16 -17.25 -8.78 3.58
CA GLY A 16 -18.62 -8.58 4.07
C GLY A 16 -18.76 -7.52 5.15
N ASN A 17 -17.72 -6.73 5.43
CA ASN A 17 -17.77 -5.66 6.41
C ASN A 17 -18.27 -4.35 5.78
N THR A 18 -18.52 -3.34 6.62
CA THR A 18 -19.02 -2.04 6.19
C THR A 18 -18.03 -1.26 5.33
N ASP A 19 -16.71 -1.51 5.41
CA ASP A 19 -15.74 -0.89 4.50
C ASP A 19 -15.96 -1.38 3.07
N PHE A 20 -16.21 -2.69 2.86
CA PHE A 20 -16.57 -3.24 1.54
C PHE A 20 -17.95 -2.79 1.07
N TYR A 21 -18.93 -2.68 1.96
CA TYR A 21 -20.25 -2.14 1.60
C TYR A 21 -20.14 -0.68 1.11
N ASN A 22 -19.35 0.14 1.81
CA ASN A 22 -19.07 1.52 1.42
C ASN A 22 -18.30 1.62 0.09
N MET A 23 -17.60 0.57 -0.33
CA MET A 23 -16.86 0.53 -1.59
C MET A 23 -17.75 0.23 -2.81
N LEU A 24 -19.02 -0.15 -2.65
CA LEU A 24 -19.95 -0.24 -3.78
C LEU A 24 -20.22 1.13 -4.42
N GLU A 25 -20.00 2.21 -3.67
CA GLU A 25 -20.12 3.58 -4.15
C GLU A 25 -18.91 3.95 -5.02
N ARG A 26 -19.10 3.94 -6.35
CA ARG A 26 -18.03 4.10 -7.35
C ARG A 26 -17.24 5.41 -7.22
N GLU A 27 -17.86 6.49 -6.79
CA GLU A 27 -17.17 7.78 -6.61
C GLU A 27 -16.09 7.74 -5.53
N ARG A 28 -16.22 6.84 -4.53
CA ARG A 28 -15.23 6.66 -3.47
C ARG A 28 -14.09 5.70 -3.85
N LEU A 29 -14.18 5.06 -5.01
CA LEU A 29 -13.20 4.08 -5.47
C LEU A 29 -11.96 4.70 -6.08
N GLU A 30 -12.06 5.90 -6.67
CA GLU A 30 -10.96 6.51 -7.43
C GLU A 30 -9.69 6.67 -6.57
N SER A 31 -9.81 7.29 -5.40
CA SER A 31 -8.66 7.49 -4.50
C SER A 31 -8.04 6.18 -4.02
N LYS A 32 -8.87 5.17 -3.72
CA LYS A 32 -8.39 3.85 -3.25
C LYS A 32 -7.78 3.03 -4.39
N LYS A 33 -8.31 3.14 -5.61
CA LYS A 33 -7.74 2.52 -6.82
C LYS A 33 -6.37 3.11 -7.10
N ILE A 34 -6.23 4.44 -7.10
CA ILE A 34 -4.95 5.13 -7.29
C ILE A 34 -3.93 4.68 -6.24
N SER A 35 -4.27 4.73 -4.95
CA SER A 35 -3.35 4.35 -3.86
C SER A 35 -2.86 2.90 -3.99
N LYS A 36 -3.75 1.95 -4.31
CA LYS A 36 -3.37 0.53 -4.44
C LYS A 36 -2.59 0.25 -5.73
N THR A 37 -2.97 0.86 -6.86
CA THR A 37 -2.24 0.72 -8.12
C THR A 37 -0.83 1.29 -7.98
N ASN A 38 -0.69 2.46 -7.37
CA ASN A 38 0.62 3.08 -7.12
C ASN A 38 1.51 2.24 -6.21
N ALA A 39 0.94 1.52 -5.24
CA ALA A 39 1.70 0.61 -4.40
C ALA A 39 2.30 -0.58 -5.17
N VAL A 40 1.65 -1.04 -6.25
CA VAL A 40 2.21 -2.07 -7.14
C VAL A 40 3.22 -1.46 -8.12
N LEU A 41 2.87 -0.32 -8.73
CA LEU A 41 3.74 0.37 -9.69
C LEU A 41 5.06 0.85 -9.05
N SER A 42 5.06 1.24 -7.77
CA SER A 42 6.27 1.65 -7.07
C SER A 42 7.31 0.55 -6.91
N GLN A 43 6.91 -0.72 -7.11
CA GLN A 43 7.80 -1.88 -7.08
C GLN A 43 8.33 -2.26 -8.47
N LEU A 44 7.85 -1.62 -9.53
CA LEU A 44 8.28 -1.87 -10.91
C LEU A 44 9.23 -0.75 -11.36
N ASP A 45 10.31 -1.13 -12.04
CA ASP A 45 11.29 -0.23 -12.65
C ASP A 45 10.92 0.18 -14.09
N TYR A 46 9.74 -0.23 -14.57
CA TYR A 46 9.20 0.07 -15.89
C TYR A 46 7.68 0.28 -15.85
N ASP A 47 7.16 0.93 -16.89
CA ASP A 47 5.72 1.05 -17.11
C ASP A 47 5.15 -0.24 -17.71
N ILE A 48 4.20 -0.86 -17.02
CA ILE A 48 3.46 -2.05 -17.47
C ILE A 48 2.27 -1.68 -18.37
N GLY A 49 1.88 -0.40 -18.42
CA GLY A 49 0.69 0.08 -19.11
C GLY A 49 -0.58 -0.05 -18.27
N SER A 50 -1.42 0.98 -18.29
CA SER A 50 -2.64 1.06 -17.47
C SER A 50 -3.62 -0.08 -17.70
N ASP A 51 -3.66 -0.63 -18.92
CA ASP A 51 -4.60 -1.69 -19.31
C ASP A 51 -4.14 -3.09 -18.85
N ASN A 52 -2.89 -3.20 -18.40
CA ASN A 52 -2.29 -4.46 -17.94
C ASN A 52 -2.29 -4.60 -16.42
N ILE A 53 -2.82 -3.61 -15.69
CA ILE A 53 -2.93 -3.61 -14.23
C ILE A 53 -4.35 -3.31 -13.78
N HIS A 54 -4.95 -4.22 -13.02
CA HIS A 54 -6.28 -4.03 -12.47
C HIS A 54 -6.31 -4.31 -10.96
N VAL A 55 -6.29 -3.25 -10.15
CA VAL A 55 -6.26 -3.37 -8.69
C VAL A 55 -7.41 -2.57 -8.09
N GLY A 56 -8.28 -3.22 -7.32
CA GLY A 56 -9.42 -2.54 -6.70
C GLY A 56 -10.16 -3.40 -5.70
N PRO A 57 -11.01 -2.81 -4.86
CA PRO A 57 -12.12 -3.56 -4.29
C PRO A 57 -13.12 -3.93 -5.39
N SER A 58 -13.65 -5.13 -5.29
CA SER A 58 -14.37 -5.78 -6.38
C SER A 58 -15.82 -6.02 -6.02
N ASP A 59 -16.13 -6.33 -4.76
CA ASP A 59 -17.50 -6.64 -4.36
C ASP A 59 -17.72 -6.63 -2.84
N TYR A 60 -18.99 -6.72 -2.44
CA TYR A 60 -19.47 -6.91 -1.09
C TYR A 60 -20.27 -8.23 -0.98
N VAL A 61 -19.86 -9.10 -0.07
CA VAL A 61 -20.47 -10.42 0.14
C VAL A 61 -20.89 -10.55 1.62
N PRO A 62 -22.18 -10.38 1.96
CA PRO A 62 -22.64 -10.19 3.35
C PRO A 62 -22.18 -11.27 4.33
N TRP A 63 -22.22 -12.54 3.93
CA TRP A 63 -21.89 -13.67 4.83
C TRP A 63 -20.39 -13.85 5.07
N LEU A 64 -19.53 -13.07 4.42
CA LEU A 64 -18.11 -13.04 4.74
C LEU A 64 -17.83 -12.28 6.04
N ALA A 65 -18.72 -11.36 6.45
CA ALA A 65 -18.50 -10.46 7.57
C ALA A 65 -17.09 -9.81 7.48
N ASP A 66 -16.26 -9.89 8.52
CA ASP A 66 -14.92 -9.30 8.53
C ASP A 66 -13.86 -10.09 7.74
N ARG A 67 -14.23 -11.23 7.15
CA ARG A 67 -13.31 -11.96 6.26
C ARG A 67 -13.17 -11.22 4.94
N LYS A 68 -11.91 -11.01 4.55
CA LYS A 68 -11.52 -10.43 3.28
C LYS A 68 -10.82 -11.47 2.43
N PHE A 69 -11.29 -11.59 1.21
CA PHE A 69 -10.70 -12.44 0.18
C PHE A 69 -9.97 -11.55 -0.81
N CYS A 70 -8.79 -11.98 -1.21
CA CYS A 70 -7.96 -11.33 -2.21
C CYS A 70 -7.48 -12.37 -3.22
N TYR A 71 -7.87 -12.21 -4.47
CA TYR A 71 -7.36 -13.00 -5.58
C TYR A 71 -6.34 -12.18 -6.34
N ILE A 72 -5.14 -12.72 -6.50
CA ILE A 72 -4.04 -12.10 -7.24
C ILE A 72 -3.67 -13.02 -8.39
N LYS A 73 -3.65 -12.47 -9.60
CA LYS A 73 -3.08 -13.13 -10.78
C LYS A 73 -1.93 -12.31 -11.30
N MET A 74 -0.82 -12.96 -11.58
CA MET A 74 0.37 -12.34 -12.16
C MET A 74 0.85 -13.19 -13.33
N GLU A 75 0.95 -12.56 -14.49
CA GLU A 75 1.50 -13.15 -15.71
C GLU A 75 2.80 -12.43 -16.03
N GLY A 76 3.83 -13.19 -16.36
CA GLY A 76 5.13 -12.64 -16.67
C GLY A 76 6.01 -13.58 -17.46
N ARG A 77 7.27 -13.18 -17.66
CA ARG A 77 8.29 -13.97 -18.33
C ARG A 77 9.56 -14.06 -17.50
N THR A 78 10.19 -15.22 -17.61
CA THR A 78 11.48 -15.52 -16.98
C THR A 78 12.58 -15.57 -18.04
N PHE A 79 13.76 -16.06 -17.67
CA PHE A 79 14.89 -16.20 -18.59
C PHE A 79 14.52 -16.99 -19.85
N GLY A 80 14.96 -16.50 -21.01
CA GLY A 80 14.65 -17.11 -22.31
C GLY A 80 13.20 -16.92 -22.79
N ASP A 81 12.53 -15.85 -22.33
CA ASP A 81 11.13 -15.55 -22.66
C ASP A 81 10.13 -16.65 -22.26
N VAL A 82 10.51 -17.51 -21.32
CA VAL A 82 9.65 -18.59 -20.84
C VAL A 82 8.51 -18.00 -20.01
N PRO A 83 7.24 -18.24 -20.39
CA PRO A 83 6.08 -17.67 -19.70
C PRO A 83 5.93 -18.24 -18.29
N LEU A 84 5.50 -17.39 -17.37
CA LEU A 84 5.20 -17.71 -15.98
C LEU A 84 3.84 -17.15 -15.62
N ASN A 85 3.03 -17.96 -14.93
CA ASN A 85 1.72 -17.57 -14.43
C ASN A 85 1.60 -17.96 -12.97
N LEU A 86 1.12 -17.03 -12.15
CA LEU A 86 0.87 -17.22 -10.74
C LEU A 86 -0.56 -16.81 -10.41
N GLU A 87 -1.24 -17.68 -9.68
CA GLU A 87 -2.55 -17.42 -9.09
C GLU A 87 -2.48 -17.66 -7.59
N LEU A 88 -2.93 -16.69 -6.82
CA LEU A 88 -2.92 -16.72 -5.36
C LEU A 88 -4.31 -16.31 -4.83
N LYS A 89 -4.84 -17.09 -3.89
CA LYS A 89 -5.96 -16.69 -3.05
C LYS A 89 -5.45 -16.46 -1.63
N LEU A 90 -5.67 -15.26 -1.10
CA LEU A 90 -5.43 -14.90 0.28
C LEU A 90 -6.76 -14.68 1.00
N GLU A 91 -6.90 -15.27 2.18
CA GLU A 91 -8.03 -15.06 3.09
C GLU A 91 -7.48 -14.57 4.43
N VAL A 92 -8.00 -13.43 4.89
CA VAL A 92 -7.61 -12.81 6.16
C VAL A 92 -8.82 -12.24 6.87
N TRP A 93 -8.68 -11.99 8.17
CA TRP A 93 -9.57 -11.13 8.92
C TRP A 93 -9.08 -9.68 8.79
N ASP A 94 -9.88 -8.79 8.21
CA ASP A 94 -9.44 -7.46 7.81
C ASP A 94 -9.20 -6.54 9.02
N SER A 95 -10.12 -6.55 9.99
CA SER A 95 -10.02 -5.68 11.17
C SER A 95 -8.84 -6.02 12.08
N PRO A 96 -8.60 -7.29 12.48
CA PRO A 96 -7.44 -7.67 13.28
C PRO A 96 -6.11 -7.40 12.57
N ASN A 97 -6.06 -7.58 11.24
CA ASN A 97 -4.84 -7.34 10.46
C ASN A 97 -4.44 -5.85 10.45
N SER A 98 -5.43 -4.94 10.45
CA SER A 98 -5.20 -3.50 10.57
C SER A 98 -4.93 -3.06 12.01
N ALA A 99 -5.57 -3.70 13.00
CA ALA A 99 -5.47 -3.31 14.40
C ALA A 99 -4.04 -3.29 14.94
N GLY A 100 -3.22 -4.29 14.59
CA GLY A 100 -1.80 -4.34 14.99
C GLY A 100 -1.01 -3.13 14.48
N VAL A 101 -1.19 -2.79 13.19
CA VAL A 101 -0.54 -1.63 12.56
C VAL A 101 -0.95 -0.33 13.26
N VAL A 102 -2.24 -0.17 13.58
CA VAL A 102 -2.75 1.02 14.26
C VAL A 102 -2.20 1.16 15.67
N ILE A 103 -2.08 0.06 16.42
CA ILE A 103 -1.50 0.07 17.78
C ILE A 103 -0.06 0.58 17.74
N ASP A 104 0.76 0.06 16.83
CA ASP A 104 2.16 0.49 16.72
C ASP A 104 2.31 1.92 16.21
N ALA A 105 1.43 2.36 15.30
CA ALA A 105 1.38 3.76 14.87
C ALA A 105 1.05 4.70 16.04
N ILE A 106 0.07 4.37 16.90
CA ILE A 106 -0.27 5.16 18.08
C ILE A 106 0.90 5.23 19.06
N ARG A 107 1.62 4.12 19.26
CA ARG A 107 2.83 4.09 20.11
C ARG A 107 3.92 5.00 19.56
N CYS A 108 4.12 5.02 18.24
CA CYS A 108 5.05 5.95 17.60
C CYS A 108 4.61 7.41 17.76
N CYS A 109 3.32 7.71 17.68
CA CYS A 109 2.78 9.04 17.98
C CYS A 109 3.05 9.46 19.44
N LYS A 110 2.94 8.53 20.40
CA LYS A 110 3.26 8.79 21.81
C LYS A 110 4.75 9.12 22.00
N LEU A 111 5.65 8.37 21.35
CA LEU A 111 7.09 8.67 21.35
C LEU A 111 7.38 10.03 20.72
N ALA A 112 6.74 10.35 19.59
CA ALA A 112 6.88 11.65 18.94
C ALA A 112 6.47 12.80 19.88
N LEU A 113 5.33 12.65 20.57
CA LEU A 113 4.83 13.61 21.54
C LEU A 113 5.81 13.81 22.71
N GLU A 114 6.36 12.73 23.25
CA GLU A 114 7.35 12.80 24.35
C GLU A 114 8.66 13.46 23.94
N ARG A 115 9.02 13.38 22.65
CA ARG A 115 10.19 14.03 22.07
C ARG A 115 9.92 15.45 21.57
N GLY A 116 8.70 15.98 21.76
CA GLY A 116 8.31 17.31 21.29
C GLY A 116 8.26 17.45 19.76
N LEU A 117 8.15 16.33 19.04
CA LEU A 117 8.02 16.35 17.58
C LEU A 117 6.59 16.74 17.18
N SER A 118 6.49 17.43 16.04
CA SER A 118 5.23 17.86 15.44
C SER A 118 5.26 17.64 13.93
N GLY A 119 4.14 17.77 13.24
CA GLY A 119 4.07 17.50 11.80
C GLY A 119 4.10 16.01 11.46
N THR A 120 4.62 15.69 10.27
CA THR A 120 4.61 14.30 9.78
C THR A 120 5.78 13.52 10.35
N ILE A 121 5.50 12.37 10.96
CA ILE A 121 6.53 11.44 11.46
C ILE A 121 6.86 10.45 10.33
N ILE A 122 7.72 10.91 9.42
CA ILE A 122 7.96 10.30 8.10
C ILE A 122 8.30 8.80 8.19
N ALA A 123 9.21 8.42 9.08
CA ALA A 123 9.66 7.04 9.21
C ALA A 123 8.51 6.07 9.56
N PRO A 124 7.83 6.19 10.71
CA PRO A 124 6.60 5.46 11.02
C PRO A 124 5.52 5.56 9.94
N SER A 125 5.27 6.75 9.38
CA SER A 125 4.26 6.90 8.32
C SER A 125 4.58 6.04 7.10
N SER A 126 5.85 5.97 6.70
CA SER A 126 6.29 5.19 5.55
C SER A 126 6.15 3.69 5.71
N TYR A 127 6.14 3.20 6.94
CA TYR A 127 6.00 1.77 7.23
C TYR A 127 4.55 1.36 7.49
N PHE A 128 3.75 2.22 8.13
CA PHE A 128 2.38 1.88 8.52
C PHE A 128 1.30 2.29 7.51
N MET A 129 1.60 3.22 6.60
CA MET A 129 0.62 3.80 5.68
C MET A 129 0.91 3.38 4.23
N LYS A 130 -0.16 3.16 3.45
CA LYS A 130 -0.05 2.76 2.02
C LYS A 130 0.39 3.90 1.09
N SER A 131 0.18 5.14 1.51
CA SER A 131 0.52 6.34 0.73
C SER A 131 1.08 7.38 1.69
N PRO A 132 2.28 7.11 2.23
CA PRO A 132 2.98 8.06 3.08
C PRO A 132 3.43 9.28 2.25
N PRO A 133 3.73 10.41 2.91
CA PRO A 133 4.28 11.58 2.23
C PRO A 133 5.59 11.35 1.48
N ILE A 134 6.43 10.45 2.00
CA ILE A 134 7.64 9.98 1.33
C ILE A 134 7.55 8.46 1.30
N GLN A 135 7.52 7.90 0.10
CA GLN A 135 7.52 6.47 -0.14
C GLN A 135 8.96 5.95 -0.08
N TYR A 136 9.23 5.05 0.84
CA TYR A 136 10.46 4.24 0.85
C TYR A 136 10.13 2.80 0.42
N SER A 137 11.17 2.01 0.14
CA SER A 137 11.02 0.55 0.10
C SER A 137 10.62 0.01 1.48
N ASP A 138 9.91 -1.12 1.50
CA ASP A 138 9.41 -1.71 2.76
C ASP A 138 10.54 -1.99 3.76
N ASP A 139 11.69 -2.48 3.29
CA ASP A 139 12.86 -2.75 4.12
C ASP A 139 13.46 -1.47 4.71
N GLU A 140 13.57 -0.41 3.91
CA GLU A 140 14.07 0.88 4.37
C GLU A 140 13.09 1.54 5.35
N ALA A 141 11.79 1.51 5.06
CA ALA A 141 10.74 2.00 5.93
C ALA A 141 10.77 1.32 7.31
N ARG A 142 10.99 -0.02 7.32
CA ARG A 142 11.17 -0.80 8.55
C ARG A 142 12.40 -0.33 9.33
N LEU A 143 13.57 -0.27 8.70
CA LEU A 143 14.82 0.14 9.35
C LEU A 143 14.71 1.55 9.95
N ARG A 144 14.14 2.48 9.21
CA ARG A 144 13.91 3.86 9.67
C ARG A 144 12.94 3.91 10.85
N THR A 145 11.88 3.10 10.82
CA THR A 145 10.90 3.01 11.91
C THR A 145 11.52 2.42 13.18
N GLU A 146 12.31 1.36 13.05
CA GLU A 146 13.05 0.77 14.19
C GLU A 146 14.06 1.77 14.79
N ALA A 147 14.79 2.49 13.94
CA ALA A 147 15.69 3.56 14.39
C ALA A 147 14.92 4.67 15.14
N PHE A 148 13.75 5.07 14.64
CA PHE A 148 12.88 6.02 15.33
C PHE A 148 12.44 5.47 16.70
N ILE A 149 11.99 4.22 16.78
CA ILE A 149 11.58 3.60 18.04
C ILE A 149 12.74 3.57 19.05
N ALA A 150 13.96 3.24 18.60
CA ALA A 150 15.17 3.19 19.42
C ALA A 150 15.69 4.56 19.90
N GLY A 151 15.11 5.68 19.44
CA GLY A 151 15.52 7.03 19.83
C GLY A 151 16.46 7.72 18.85
N GLY A 152 16.66 7.16 17.65
CA GLY A 152 17.35 7.85 16.56
C GLY A 152 16.62 9.13 16.14
N GLU A 153 17.38 10.13 15.68
CA GLU A 153 16.83 11.37 15.17
C GLU A 153 16.06 11.13 13.85
N GLN A 154 14.95 11.86 13.68
CA GLN A 154 14.22 11.87 12.42
C GLN A 154 14.97 12.77 11.42
N ALA A 155 15.55 12.18 10.37
CA ALA A 155 16.00 12.96 9.21
C ALA A 155 14.79 13.62 8.54
N GLY A 156 14.89 14.91 8.22
CA GLY A 156 13.78 15.74 7.71
C GLY A 156 13.16 15.24 6.39
N PRO A 157 12.01 15.81 5.98
CA PRO A 157 11.40 17.04 6.50
C PRO A 157 10.25 16.76 7.49
N ILE A 158 10.09 17.68 8.45
CA ILE A 158 9.03 17.70 9.48
C ILE A 158 7.71 18.23 8.88
N THR A 159 7.82 19.03 7.81
CA THR A 159 6.76 19.49 6.92
C THR A 159 6.75 18.68 5.63
N LEU A 160 5.58 18.48 5.03
CA LEU A 160 5.48 17.96 3.67
C LEU A 160 6.47 18.72 2.75
N PRO A 161 7.22 18.06 1.86
CA PRO A 161 7.80 18.77 0.71
C PRO A 161 6.69 19.60 0.06
N GLU A 162 6.98 20.81 -0.42
CA GLU A 162 6.03 21.53 -1.26
C GLU A 162 5.50 20.56 -2.32
N LEU A 163 4.17 20.41 -2.36
CA LEU A 163 3.51 19.62 -3.40
C LEU A 163 4.01 20.18 -4.74
N GLN A 164 4.89 19.43 -5.42
CA GLN A 164 5.16 19.70 -6.82
C GLN A 164 3.83 19.52 -7.52
N LEU A 165 3.21 20.65 -7.92
CA LEU A 165 2.07 20.67 -8.83
C LEU A 165 2.48 19.79 -10.01
N ALA A 166 1.89 18.59 -10.08
CA ALA A 166 2.02 17.74 -11.24
C ALA A 166 1.57 18.60 -12.42
N GLY A 167 2.52 18.97 -13.27
CA GLY A 167 2.26 19.86 -14.39
C GLY A 167 1.10 19.29 -15.19
N ILE A 168 -0.01 20.00 -15.20
CA ILE A 168 -1.07 19.81 -16.18
C ILE A 168 -0.40 20.13 -17.51
N LYS A 169 0.05 19.09 -18.22
CA LYS A 169 0.36 19.22 -19.64
C LYS A 169 -0.99 19.29 -20.34
N GLU A 170 -1.22 20.44 -20.98
CA GLU A 170 -2.30 20.68 -21.95
C GLU A 170 -2.34 19.61 -23.04
#